data_AF-A0A172TBA1-F1
#
_entry.id   AF-A0A172TBA1-F1
#
_cell.length_a   1.000
_cell.length_b   1.000
_cell.length_c   1.000
_cell.angle_alpha   90.00
_cell.angle_beta   90.00
_cell.angle_gamma   90.00
#
_symmetry.space_group_name_H-M   'P 1'
#
loop_
_entity.id
_entity.type
_entity.pdbx_description
1 polymer ?
#
loop_
_entity_poly.entity_id
_entity_poly.type
_entity_poly.pdbx_seq_one_letter_code
_entity_poly.pdbx_strand_id
1 'polypeptide(L)' 'MSRVRFVTKAIPSDGGRVWNRKTERWWGELCKEYPATLLAELNGAKRSPQLVTLINENRKPRN' A
#
# COMPACT_ATOMS: atom_id res chain seq x y z
N MET A 1 10.71 -10.24 -16.03
CA MET A 1 10.36 -9.95 -14.62
C MET A 1 9.44 -8.75 -14.58
N SER A 2 8.14 -8.97 -14.40
CA SER A 2 7.14 -7.88 -14.37
C SER A 2 7.46 -6.92 -13.23
N ARG A 3 7.81 -5.68 -13.57
CA ARG A 3 8.08 -4.62 -12.58
C ARG A 3 6.78 -4.34 -11.82
N VAL A 4 6.71 -4.78 -10.56
CA VAL A 4 5.63 -4.40 -9.64
C VAL A 4 5.56 -2.88 -9.55
N ARG A 5 4.35 -2.32 -9.73
CA ARG A 5 4.10 -0.88 -9.76
C ARG A 5 4.10 -0.29 -8.35
N PHE A 6 3.51 -1.01 -7.40
CA PHE A 6 3.43 -0.62 -6.00
C PHE A 6 4.33 -1.52 -5.17
N VAL A 7 5.08 -0.93 -4.25
CA VAL A 7 5.97 -1.65 -3.33
C VAL A 7 5.85 -1.06 -1.94
N THR A 8 5.89 -1.88 -0.90
CA THR A 8 5.90 -1.36 0.48
C THR A 8 7.34 -1.05 0.88
N LYS A 9 7.56 0.15 1.41
CA LYS A 9 8.81 0.55 2.04
C LYS A 9 8.58 0.71 3.53
N ALA A 10 9.46 0.12 4.34
CA ALA A 10 9.51 0.40 5.77
C ALA A 10 10.00 1.83 5.97
N ILE A 11 9.32 2.58 6.85
CA ILE A 11 9.71 3.91 7.30
C ILE A 11 10.21 3.77 8.74
N PRO A 12 11.49 4.08 9.02
CA PRO A 12 12.19 3.76 10.28
C PRO A 12 11.68 4.48 11.55
N SER A 13 10.41 4.89 11.62
CA SER A 13 9.80 5.50 12.82
C SER A 13 8.29 5.29 12.91
N ASP A 14 7.60 4.95 11.82
CA ASP A 14 6.14 5.06 11.76
C ASP A 14 5.42 3.81 11.19
N GLY A 15 6.16 2.83 10.70
CA GLY A 15 5.63 1.58 10.13
C GLY A 15 6.01 1.38 8.67
N GLY A 16 5.06 0.98 7.84
CA GLY A 16 5.25 0.79 6.39
C GLY A 16 4.42 1.77 5.57
N ARG A 17 4.92 2.18 4.39
CA ARG A 17 4.13 2.97 3.43
C ARG A 17 4.28 2.42 2.02
N VAL A 18 3.21 2.50 1.24
CA VAL A 18 3.20 2.05 -0.15
C VAL A 18 3.84 3.12 -1.04
N TRP A 19 4.85 2.72 -1.80
CA TRP A 19 5.52 3.53 -2.81
C TRP A 19 5.03 3.13 -4.20
N ASN A 20 4.52 4.11 -4.94
CA ASN A 20 4.17 3.92 -6.34
C ASN A 20 5.41 4.25 -7.20
N ARG A 21 6.01 3.21 -7.80
CA ARG A 21 7.19 3.33 -8.67
C ARG A 21 6.91 4.02 -9.99
N LYS A 22 5.65 4.04 -10.46
CA LYS A 22 5.29 4.69 -11.74
C LYS A 22 5.23 6.20 -11.59
N THR A 23 4.72 6.69 -10.47
CA THR A 23 4.57 8.14 -10.22
C THR A 23 5.62 8.68 -9.27
N GLU A 24 6.49 7.81 -8.75
CA GLU A 24 7.55 8.12 -7.78
C GLU A 24 7.02 8.91 -6.57
N ARG A 25 5.86 8.47 -6.06
CA ARG A 25 5.15 9.13 -4.96
C ARG A 25 4.68 8.10 -3.95
N TRP A 26 4.56 8.54 -2.70
CA TRP A 26 3.87 7.79 -1.67
C TRP A 26 2.39 7.66 -2.01
N TRP A 27 1.86 6.46 -1.88
CA TRP A 27 0.46 6.14 -2.14
C TRP A 27 -0.25 5.92 -0.82
N GLY A 28 -1.35 6.64 -0.60
CA GLY A 28 -2.16 6.54 0.61
C GLY A 28 -1.44 7.00 1.88
N GLU A 29 -2.00 6.57 3.01
CA GLU A 29 -1.51 6.85 4.36
C GLU A 29 -0.49 5.82 4.83
N LEU A 30 0.01 5.99 6.06
CA LEU A 30 0.86 5.01 6.72
C LEU A 30 0.06 3.75 7.04
N CYS A 31 0.67 2.59 6.81
CA CYS A 31 0.13 1.30 7.20
C CYS A 31 0.85 0.82 8.47
N LYS A 32 0.08 0.41 9.48
CA LYS A 32 0.66 -0.19 10.72
C LYS A 32 1.33 -1.51 10.42
N GLU A 33 0.74 -2.32 9.54
CA GLU A 33 1.20 -3.67 9.20
C GLU A 33 1.58 -3.75 7.73
N TYR A 34 2.50 -4.66 7.37
CA TYR A 34 3.01 -4.81 6.01
C TYR A 34 1.89 -5.36 5.10
N PRO A 35 1.28 -4.56 4.21
CA PRO A 35 -0.01 -4.93 3.64
C PRO A 35 0.19 -5.74 2.36
N ALA A 36 0.66 -6.98 2.51
CA ALA A 36 0.95 -7.89 1.39
C ALA A 36 -0.31 -8.11 0.52
N THR A 37 -1.48 -8.24 1.14
CA THR A 37 -2.77 -8.40 0.45
C THR A 37 -3.15 -7.15 -0.34
N LEU A 38 -2.94 -5.96 0.22
CA LEU A 38 -3.16 -4.69 -0.49
C LEU A 38 -2.21 -4.54 -1.68
N LEU A 39 -0.94 -4.90 -1.52
CA LEU A 39 0.04 -4.91 -2.61
C LEU A 39 -0.34 -5.90 -3.72
N ALA A 40 -0.85 -7.08 -3.35
CA ALA A 40 -1.31 -8.07 -4.30
C ALA A 40 -2.49 -7.54 -5.12
N GLU A 41 -3.47 -6.91 -4.48
CA GLU A 41 -4.60 -6.31 -5.19
C GLU A 41 -4.19 -5.10 -6.04
N LEU A 42 -3.32 -4.22 -5.53
CA LEU A 42 -2.83 -3.04 -6.26
C LEU A 42 -2.00 -3.39 -7.50
N ASN A 43 -1.20 -4.46 -7.42
CA ASN A 43 -0.39 -4.93 -8.53
C ASN A 43 -1.14 -5.93 -9.43
N GLY A 44 -2.20 -6.56 -8.94
CA GLY A 44 -3.00 -7.56 -9.64
C GLY A 44 -4.28 -6.99 -10.24
N ALA A 45 -5.43 -7.53 -9.79
CA ALA A 45 -6.74 -7.31 -10.38
C ALA A 45 -7.31 -5.90 -10.16
N LYS A 46 -6.81 -5.15 -9.18
CA LYS A 46 -7.23 -3.77 -8.85
C LYS A 46 -8.74 -3.65 -8.66
N ARG A 47 -9.35 -4.62 -7.98
CA ARG A 47 -10.79 -4.62 -7.73
C ARG A 47 -11.14 -3.46 -6.79
N SER A 48 -11.76 -2.42 -7.33
CA SER A 48 -12.14 -1.20 -6.59
C SER A 48 -12.79 -1.46 -5.22
N PRO A 49 -13.80 -2.35 -5.06
CA PRO A 49 -14.42 -2.57 -3.75
C PRO A 49 -13.47 -3.22 -2.74
N GLN A 50 -12.66 -4.19 -3.16
CA GLN A 50 -11.69 -4.84 -2.27
C GLN A 50 -10.55 -3.89 -1.88
N LEU A 51 -10.10 -3.05 -2.82
CA LEU A 51 -9.12 -2.02 -2.53
C LEU A 51 -9.62 -1.05 -1.47
N VAL A 52 -10.86 -0.57 -1.54
CA VAL A 52 -11.42 0.36 -0.54
C VAL A 52 -11.49 -0.28 0.84
N THR A 53 -11.93 -1.54 0.94
CA THR A 53 -11.94 -2.28 2.21
C THR A 53 -10.52 -2.42 2.77
N LEU A 54 -9.57 -2.90 1.96
CA LEU A 54 -8.19 -3.09 2.39
C LEU A 54 -7.51 -1.78 2.81
N ILE A 55 -7.79 -0.67 2.13
CA ILE A 55 -7.29 0.66 2.52
C ILE A 55 -7.84 1.05 3.90
N ASN A 56 -9.14 0.88 4.13
CA ASN A 56 -9.76 1.23 5.41
C ASN A 56 -9.29 0.35 6.56
N GLU A 57 -8.98 -0.92 6.31
CA GLU A 57 -8.46 -1.84 7.34
C GLU A 57 -6.98 -1.58 7.64
N ASN A 58 -6.17 -1.27 6.62
CA ASN A 58 -4.72 -1.13 6.77
C ASN A 58 -4.26 0.29 7.12
N ARG A 59 -5.14 1.30 7.02
CA ARG A 59 -4.77 2.67 7.40
C ARG A 59 -4.48 2.74 8.89
N LYS A 60 -3.33 3.31 9.23
CA LYS A 60 -3.02 3.74 10.59
C LYS A 60 -3.83 5.02 10.85
N PRO A 61 -4.79 5.05 11.79
CA PRO A 61 -5.40 6.32 12.18
C PRO A 61 -4.29 7.23 12.71
N ARG A 62 -4.23 8.44 12.15
CA ARG A 62 -3.31 9.49 12.57
C ARG A 62 -3.80 9.99 13.93
N ASN A 63 -3.19 9.50 15.01
CA ASN A 63 -3.49 9.93 16.38
C ASN A 63 -2.79 11.24 16.70
#